data_AF-A0A954JDF6-F1
#
_entry.id   AF-A0A954JDF6-F1
#
_cell.length_a   1.000
_cell.length_b   1.000
_cell.length_c   1.000
_cell.angle_alpha   90.00
_cell.angle_beta   90.00
_cell.angle_gamma   90.00
#
_symmetry.space_group_name_H-M   'P 1'
#
loop_
_entity.id
_entity.type
_entity.pdbx_description
1 polymer ?
#
loop_
_entity_poly.entity_id
_entity_poly.type
_entity_poly.pdbx_seq_one_letter_code
_entity_poly.pdbx_strand_id
1 'polypeptide(L)'
;MRIAAAQIDIEFGNTSGNLDKMLGIMREVESADLVVFPECALTGYCFESLNEGREVAEPVPGPATQAFQKVCRELNMHVAFGMLEADGDDVYNAVVLVGPNGVVGSYRKVHMPFLGIDRFATYGNRPFELFEIDGVKIGMLICYDVGFPEAPRCLALQGADIVLLPTNWPPGAECMAEHSIPSRAMENSIFFVAVDRVGVERGTKFIGMSSICGTDGKRLAAAMHTDEEILICDINPERARNKRIVRVPSKHIIDRIADRRPEMYGKLVEPHNARTPRQDFEDS
;
A
#
# COMPACT_ATOMS: atom_id res chain seq x y z
N MET A 1 3.96 -17.51 5.66
CA MET A 1 4.59 -16.24 5.22
C MET A 1 4.63 -15.32 6.43
N ARG A 2 5.83 -14.93 6.86
CA ARG A 2 6.08 -13.96 7.91
C ARG A 2 6.21 -12.57 7.31
N ILE A 3 5.40 -11.64 7.79
CA ILE A 3 5.35 -10.25 7.32
C ILE A 3 5.89 -9.34 8.41
N ALA A 4 6.74 -8.40 8.03
CA ALA A 4 7.12 -7.24 8.83
C ALA A 4 6.50 -5.97 8.22
N ALA A 5 5.72 -5.23 9.00
CA ALA A 5 5.18 -3.92 8.62
C ALA A 5 5.84 -2.85 9.48
N ALA A 6 6.62 -1.97 8.86
CA ALA A 6 7.47 -1.00 9.54
C ALA A 6 6.80 0.37 9.60
N GLN A 7 6.18 0.68 10.74
CA GLN A 7 5.73 2.02 11.06
C GLN A 7 6.92 2.85 11.51
N ILE A 8 7.36 3.79 10.66
CA ILE A 8 8.59 4.55 10.87
C ILE A 8 8.41 6.02 10.55
N ASP A 9 9.25 6.87 11.13
CA ASP A 9 9.43 8.25 10.69
C ASP A 9 10.32 8.29 9.43
N ILE A 10 10.05 9.27 8.58
CA ILE A 10 10.72 9.50 7.29
C ILE A 10 11.25 10.93 7.27
N GLU A 11 12.53 11.08 6.98
CA GLU A 11 13.16 12.39 6.86
C GLU A 11 12.97 12.93 5.43
N PHE A 12 12.24 14.04 5.30
CA PHE A 12 11.91 14.63 4.00
C PHE A 12 13.15 14.93 3.14
N GLY A 13 13.16 14.44 1.91
CA GLY A 13 14.22 14.67 0.93
C GLY A 13 15.53 13.95 1.20
N ASN A 14 15.73 13.33 2.37
CA ASN A 14 16.94 12.56 2.68
C ASN A 14 16.85 11.11 2.16
N THR A 15 16.82 10.95 0.84
CA THR A 15 16.65 9.64 0.20
C THR A 15 17.70 8.62 0.63
N SER A 16 18.95 9.03 0.76
CA SER A 16 20.03 8.17 1.26
C SER A 16 19.82 7.72 2.70
N GLY A 17 19.46 8.64 3.60
CA GLY A 17 19.26 8.31 5.01
C GLY A 17 18.05 7.41 5.24
N ASN A 18 16.96 7.69 4.52
CA ASN A 18 15.76 6.85 4.56
C ASN A 18 16.03 5.45 3.99
N LEU A 19 16.78 5.36 2.88
CA LEU A 19 17.21 4.08 2.32
C LEU A 19 18.04 3.29 3.32
N ASP A 20 19.09 3.90 3.90
CA ASP A 20 19.96 3.24 4.88
C ASP A 20 19.17 2.75 6.10
N LYS A 21 18.22 3.55 6.59
CA LYS A 21 17.30 3.17 7.68
C LYS A 21 16.46 1.95 7.31
N MET A 22 15.81 1.96 6.13
CA MET A 22 14.99 0.83 5.68
C MET A 22 15.82 -0.44 5.47
N LEU A 23 17.03 -0.34 4.90
CA LEU A 23 17.94 -1.47 4.75
C LEU A 23 18.45 -1.99 6.11
N GLY A 24 18.62 -1.11 7.10
CA GLY A 24 18.91 -1.48 8.48
C GLY A 24 17.79 -2.31 9.09
N ILE A 25 16.54 -1.82 9.00
CA ILE A 25 15.35 -2.51 9.48
C ILE A 25 15.22 -3.89 8.85
N MET A 26 15.41 -4.03 7.54
CA MET A 26 15.37 -5.34 6.87
C MET A 26 16.35 -6.35 7.49
N ARG A 27 17.53 -5.90 7.91
CA ARG A 27 18.52 -6.76 8.60
C ARG A 27 18.12 -7.09 10.03
N GLU A 28 17.44 -6.19 10.73
CA GLU A 28 16.88 -6.45 12.06
C GLU A 28 15.76 -7.50 12.02
N VAL A 29 15.01 -7.56 10.92
CA VAL A 29 13.93 -8.53 10.70
C VAL A 29 14.31 -9.62 9.70
N GLU A 30 15.55 -10.11 9.73
CA GLU A 30 16.07 -11.13 8.79
C GLU A 30 15.22 -12.41 8.67
N SER A 31 14.35 -12.69 9.63
CA SER A 31 13.43 -13.83 9.59
C SER A 31 12.12 -13.58 8.83
N ALA A 32 11.88 -12.35 8.33
CA ALA A 32 10.68 -12.01 7.58
C ALA A 32 10.80 -12.44 6.11
N ASP A 33 9.71 -12.95 5.54
CA ASP A 33 9.64 -13.27 4.11
C ASP A 33 9.35 -12.02 3.27
N LEU A 34 8.61 -11.06 3.86
CA LEU A 34 8.19 -9.80 3.24
C LEU A 34 8.25 -8.65 4.26
N VAL A 35 8.95 -7.57 3.92
CA VAL A 35 8.94 -6.30 4.66
C VAL A 35 8.13 -5.26 3.89
N VAL A 36 7.29 -4.49 4.57
CA VAL A 36 6.46 -3.43 3.97
C VAL A 36 6.75 -2.11 4.66
N PHE A 37 7.12 -1.11 3.87
CA PHE A 37 7.39 0.26 4.30
C PHE A 37 6.29 1.22 3.85
N PRO A 38 6.18 2.41 4.48
CA PRO A 38 5.14 3.39 4.17
C PRO A 38 5.18 3.99 2.75
N GLU A 39 4.14 4.75 2.43
CA GLU A 39 4.05 5.52 1.19
C GLU A 39 5.15 6.57 1.14
N CYS A 40 5.75 6.78 -0.03
CA CYS A 40 6.88 7.69 -0.21
C CYS A 40 7.99 7.55 0.85
N ALA A 41 8.21 6.35 1.39
CA ALA A 41 9.20 6.09 2.43
C ALA A 41 10.64 6.45 2.01
N LEU A 42 10.95 6.42 0.72
CA LEU A 42 12.24 6.89 0.23
C LEU A 42 12.39 8.42 0.32
N THR A 43 11.34 9.18 -0.01
CA THR A 43 11.46 10.62 -0.35
C THR A 43 10.85 11.57 0.68
N GLY A 44 9.91 11.11 1.51
CA GLY A 44 8.92 11.99 2.15
C GLY A 44 7.77 12.33 1.21
N TYR A 45 6.79 13.13 1.65
CA TYR A 45 5.50 13.29 0.96
C TYR A 45 5.02 14.75 0.80
N CYS A 46 5.34 15.64 1.75
CA CYS A 46 4.90 17.03 1.84
C CYS A 46 5.65 17.98 0.89
N PHE A 47 5.65 17.64 -0.40
CA PHE A 47 6.17 18.49 -1.46
C PHE A 47 5.22 19.65 -1.78
N GLU A 48 5.78 20.79 -2.17
CA GLU A 48 5.04 21.99 -2.55
C GLU A 48 5.03 22.24 -4.08
N SER A 49 5.74 21.42 -4.85
CA SER A 49 5.69 21.46 -6.32
C SER A 49 6.12 20.14 -6.95
N LEU A 50 5.77 19.95 -8.23
CA LEU A 50 6.27 18.82 -9.03
C LEU A 50 7.78 18.86 -9.20
N ASN A 51 8.36 20.06 -9.37
CA ASN A 51 9.80 20.23 -9.58
C ASN A 51 10.59 19.73 -8.37
N GLU A 52 10.16 20.07 -7.16
CA GLU A 52 10.77 19.59 -5.92
C GLU A 52 10.68 18.07 -5.80
N GLY A 53 9.52 17.48 -6.11
CA GLY A 53 9.37 16.02 -6.14
C GLY A 53 10.27 15.34 -7.17
N ARG A 54 10.47 15.98 -8.33
CA ARG A 54 11.31 15.45 -9.41
C ARG A 54 12.79 15.39 -9.04
N GLU A 55 13.28 16.29 -8.18
CA GLU A 55 14.68 16.31 -7.74
C GLU A 55 15.09 15.04 -6.99
N VAL A 56 14.13 14.35 -6.37
CA VAL A 56 14.35 13.14 -5.57
C VAL A 56 13.68 11.89 -6.16
N ALA A 57 13.01 12.03 -7.30
CA ALA A 57 12.36 10.91 -7.98
C ALA A 57 13.40 10.04 -8.70
N GLU A 58 13.19 8.73 -8.67
CA GLU A 58 14.09 7.75 -9.30
C GLU A 58 13.33 6.87 -10.29
N PRO A 59 13.96 6.37 -11.36
CA PRO A 59 13.33 5.40 -12.26
C PRO A 59 13.10 4.05 -11.57
N VAL A 60 12.18 3.25 -12.11
CA VAL A 60 11.94 1.86 -11.70
C VAL A 60 12.14 0.94 -12.91
N PRO A 61 13.17 0.08 -12.94
CA PRO A 61 14.23 -0.07 -11.94
C PRO A 61 15.22 1.11 -11.92
N GLY A 62 15.82 1.36 -10.75
CA GLY A 62 16.76 2.45 -10.47
C GLY A 62 17.58 2.24 -9.19
N PRO A 63 18.33 3.26 -8.74
CA PRO A 63 19.30 3.15 -7.63
C PRO A 63 18.72 2.53 -6.34
N ALA A 64 17.58 3.02 -5.86
CA ALA A 64 16.93 2.50 -4.66
C ALA A 64 16.52 1.02 -4.84
N THR A 65 15.85 0.67 -5.95
CA THR A 65 15.45 -0.72 -6.20
C THR A 65 16.64 -1.68 -6.31
N GLN A 66 17.79 -1.22 -6.81
CA GLN A 66 19.01 -2.01 -6.88
C GLN A 66 19.64 -2.22 -5.49
N ALA A 67 19.62 -1.19 -4.64
CA ALA A 67 20.07 -1.30 -3.26
C ALA A 67 19.21 -2.28 -2.46
N PHE A 68 17.88 -2.18 -2.58
CA PHE A 68 16.95 -3.15 -1.99
C PHE A 68 17.16 -4.56 -2.54
N GLN A 69 17.32 -4.73 -3.86
CA GLN A 69 17.58 -6.04 -4.47
C GLN A 69 18.80 -6.72 -3.86
N LYS A 70 19.88 -5.97 -3.58
CA LYS A 70 21.09 -6.51 -2.96
C LYS A 70 20.77 -7.12 -1.58
N VAL A 71 20.07 -6.38 -0.73
CA VAL A 71 19.71 -6.86 0.62
C VAL A 71 18.67 -7.97 0.56
N CYS A 72 17.68 -7.88 -0.32
CA CYS A 72 16.73 -8.96 -0.59
C CYS A 72 17.44 -10.28 -0.96
N ARG A 73 18.50 -10.21 -1.77
CA ARG A 73 19.30 -11.39 -2.14
C ARG A 73 20.13 -11.92 -0.96
N GLU A 74 20.73 -11.02 -0.17
CA GLU A 74 21.50 -11.38 1.01
C GLU A 74 20.65 -12.13 2.05
N LEU A 75 19.43 -11.65 2.29
CA LEU A 75 18.53 -12.18 3.32
C LEU A 75 17.48 -13.18 2.80
N ASN A 76 17.44 -13.41 1.49
CA ASN A 76 16.39 -14.19 0.81
C ASN A 76 14.97 -13.74 1.19
N MET A 77 14.70 -12.44 1.08
CA MET A 77 13.42 -11.80 1.44
C MET A 77 12.91 -10.87 0.33
N HIS A 78 11.68 -10.42 0.49
CA HIS A 78 11.05 -9.42 -0.37
C HIS A 78 10.76 -8.13 0.39
N VAL A 79 10.68 -7.02 -0.33
CA VAL A 79 10.34 -5.71 0.25
C VAL A 79 9.38 -4.95 -0.65
N ALA A 80 8.37 -4.33 -0.05
CA ALA A 80 7.52 -3.33 -0.67
C ALA A 80 7.79 -1.96 -0.03
N PHE A 81 8.09 -0.94 -0.83
CA PHE A 81 8.37 0.41 -0.31
C PHE A 81 7.81 1.49 -1.25
N GLY A 82 7.38 2.60 -0.67
CA GLY A 82 6.91 3.76 -1.40
C GLY A 82 8.04 4.69 -1.87
N MET A 83 7.92 5.25 -3.06
CA MET A 83 8.85 6.21 -3.64
C MET A 83 8.16 7.12 -4.67
N LEU A 84 8.85 8.17 -5.10
CA LEU A 84 8.50 8.89 -6.32
C LEU A 84 9.20 8.23 -7.51
N GLU A 85 8.41 7.71 -8.45
CA GLU A 85 8.89 7.12 -9.70
C GLU A 85 8.99 8.19 -10.78
N ALA A 86 10.19 8.37 -11.35
CA ALA A 86 10.41 9.20 -12.53
C ALA A 86 10.30 8.35 -13.81
N ASP A 87 9.49 8.79 -14.77
CA ASP A 87 9.35 8.14 -16.08
C ASP A 87 9.12 9.20 -17.16
N GLY A 88 10.17 9.47 -17.94
CA GLY A 88 10.19 10.59 -18.88
C GLY A 88 10.00 11.93 -18.17
N ASP A 89 8.92 12.64 -18.51
CA ASP A 89 8.55 13.91 -17.89
C ASP A 89 7.56 13.80 -16.74
N ASP A 90 7.09 12.59 -16.44
CA ASP A 90 6.16 12.35 -15.37
C ASP A 90 6.86 11.96 -14.06
N VAL A 91 6.19 12.30 -12.95
CA VAL A 91 6.52 11.80 -11.61
C VAL A 91 5.29 11.16 -11.03
N TYR A 92 5.40 9.90 -10.63
CA TYR A 92 4.31 9.12 -10.07
C TYR A 92 4.56 8.80 -8.60
N ASN A 93 3.52 8.85 -7.77
CA ASN A 93 3.55 8.23 -6.44
C ASN A 93 3.41 6.72 -6.61
N ALA A 94 4.46 5.97 -6.27
CA ALA A 94 4.56 4.56 -6.57
C ALA A 94 4.95 3.72 -5.35
N VAL A 95 4.51 2.46 -5.37
CA VAL A 95 5.03 1.40 -4.51
C VAL A 95 5.68 0.34 -5.38
N VAL A 96 6.87 -0.10 -4.97
CA VAL A 96 7.67 -1.08 -5.71
C VAL A 96 7.87 -2.31 -4.84
N LEU A 97 7.63 -3.48 -5.43
CA LEU A 97 7.91 -4.79 -4.84
C LEU A 97 9.21 -5.34 -5.41
N VAL A 98 10.20 -5.57 -4.55
CA VAL A 98 11.53 -6.05 -4.90
C VAL A 98 11.80 -7.37 -4.18
N GLY A 99 12.46 -8.30 -4.87
CA GLY A 99 12.88 -9.57 -4.32
C GLY A 99 14.35 -9.91 -4.66
N PRO A 100 14.82 -11.13 -4.30
CA PRO A 100 16.21 -11.55 -4.49
C PRO A 100 16.69 -11.47 -5.95
N ASN A 101 15.75 -11.62 -6.88
CA ASN A 101 16.00 -11.66 -8.32
C ASN A 101 15.81 -10.30 -9.02
N GLY A 102 15.35 -9.26 -8.32
CA GLY A 102 15.09 -7.93 -8.88
C GLY A 102 13.71 -7.39 -8.55
N VAL A 103 13.29 -6.38 -9.31
CA VAL A 103 11.92 -5.83 -9.22
C VAL A 103 10.92 -6.91 -9.65
N VAL A 104 9.99 -7.24 -8.76
CA VAL A 104 8.86 -8.14 -9.03
C VAL A 104 7.75 -7.37 -9.73
N GLY A 105 7.53 -6.12 -9.34
CA GLY A 105 6.58 -5.22 -9.97
C GLY A 105 6.40 -3.90 -9.23
N SER A 106 5.59 -3.01 -9.79
CA SER A 106 5.33 -1.69 -9.23
C SER A 106 3.92 -1.21 -9.57
N TYR A 107 3.32 -0.49 -8.63
CA TYR A 107 2.00 0.13 -8.78
C TYR A 107 2.12 1.65 -8.64
N ARG A 108 1.40 2.38 -9.50
CA ARG A 108 1.32 3.86 -9.48
C ARG A 108 -0.07 4.25 -8.97
N LYS A 109 -0.11 5.15 -7.98
CA LYS A 109 -1.34 5.56 -7.29
C LYS A 109 -2.37 6.12 -8.28
N VAL A 110 -3.56 5.55 -8.32
CA VAL A 110 -4.61 5.97 -9.28
C VAL A 110 -5.61 6.94 -8.65
N HIS A 111 -5.83 6.87 -7.33
CA HIS A 111 -6.68 7.84 -6.63
C HIS A 111 -5.81 8.88 -5.92
N MET A 112 -5.81 10.11 -6.45
CA MET A 112 -4.93 11.20 -6.00
C MET A 112 -5.69 12.16 -5.09
N PRO A 113 -5.47 12.14 -3.76
CA PRO A 113 -6.01 13.16 -2.88
C PRO A 113 -5.31 14.50 -3.17
N PHE A 114 -6.00 15.61 -2.89
CA PHE A 114 -5.37 16.93 -2.98
C PHE A 114 -4.54 17.24 -1.73
N LEU A 115 -3.43 16.51 -1.58
CA LEU A 115 -2.54 16.58 -0.42
C LEU A 115 -1.10 16.29 -0.84
N GLY A 116 -0.12 16.97 -0.25
CA GLY A 116 1.32 16.70 -0.48
C GLY A 116 1.69 16.69 -1.97
N ILE A 117 2.56 15.74 -2.35
CA ILE A 117 2.98 15.52 -3.74
C ILE A 117 1.83 15.11 -4.66
N ASP A 118 0.77 14.48 -4.15
CA ASP A 118 -0.35 14.00 -4.98
C ASP A 118 -1.17 15.13 -5.61
N ARG A 119 -1.03 16.36 -5.09
CA ARG A 119 -1.54 17.58 -5.75
C ARG A 119 -0.92 17.79 -7.14
N PHE A 120 0.32 17.33 -7.32
CA PHE A 120 1.16 17.65 -8.47
C PHE A 120 1.52 16.43 -9.32
N ALA A 121 1.73 15.26 -8.70
CA ALA A 121 2.13 14.04 -9.38
C ALA A 121 1.13 13.60 -10.45
N THR A 122 1.63 12.82 -11.40
CA THR A 122 0.85 12.23 -12.48
C THR A 122 -0.01 11.09 -11.95
N TYR A 123 -1.25 10.99 -12.42
CA TYR A 123 -2.14 9.88 -12.09
C TYR A 123 -1.54 8.55 -12.56
N GLY A 124 -1.64 7.52 -11.72
CA GLY A 124 -1.24 6.18 -12.07
C GLY A 124 -1.96 5.67 -13.33
N ASN A 125 -1.18 5.06 -14.22
CA ASN A 125 -1.62 4.59 -15.52
C ASN A 125 -1.44 3.07 -15.71
N ARG A 126 -1.14 2.35 -14.63
CA ARG A 126 -1.04 0.89 -14.61
C ARG A 126 -2.35 0.28 -14.10
N PRO A 127 -2.81 -0.85 -14.65
CA PRO A 127 -4.01 -1.51 -14.13
C PRO A 127 -3.77 -2.03 -12.71
N PHE A 128 -4.86 -2.33 -12.00
CA PHE A 128 -4.76 -3.12 -10.77
C PHE A 128 -4.27 -4.52 -11.13
N GLU A 129 -3.04 -4.86 -10.77
CA GLU A 129 -2.39 -6.12 -11.11
C GLU A 129 -1.99 -6.91 -9.87
N LEU A 130 -1.79 -8.22 -10.06
CA LEU A 130 -1.24 -9.11 -9.05
C LEU A 130 0.19 -9.48 -9.41
N PHE A 131 1.05 -9.44 -8.39
CA PHE A 131 2.42 -9.91 -8.44
C PHE A 131 2.52 -11.21 -7.64
N GLU A 132 3.47 -12.08 -7.96
CA GLU A 132 3.60 -13.37 -7.29
C GLU A 132 4.95 -13.49 -6.59
N ILE A 133 4.91 -13.90 -5.32
CA ILE A 133 6.07 -14.25 -4.50
C ILE A 133 5.83 -15.63 -3.93
N ASP A 134 6.67 -16.61 -4.28
CA ASP A 134 6.60 -17.98 -3.76
C ASP A 134 5.19 -18.60 -3.80
N GLY A 135 4.47 -18.34 -4.90
CA GLY A 135 3.10 -18.82 -5.10
C GLY A 135 2.01 -18.01 -4.37
N VAL A 136 2.36 -16.91 -3.70
CA VAL A 136 1.43 -15.98 -3.02
C VAL A 136 1.15 -14.78 -3.91
N LYS A 137 -0.14 -14.49 -4.14
CA LYS A 137 -0.58 -13.39 -5.01
C LYS A 137 -0.75 -12.09 -4.22
N ILE A 138 0.12 -11.12 -4.52
CA ILE A 138 0.22 -9.81 -3.89
C ILE A 138 -0.44 -8.76 -4.79
N GLY A 139 -1.46 -8.07 -4.27
CA GLY A 139 -1.92 -6.80 -4.82
C GLY A 139 -1.27 -5.63 -4.09
N MET A 140 -1.10 -4.50 -4.78
CA MET A 140 -0.59 -3.27 -4.17
C MET A 140 -1.54 -2.11 -4.44
N LEU A 141 -1.78 -1.31 -3.41
CA LEU A 141 -2.54 -0.06 -3.42
C LEU A 141 -1.76 0.97 -2.60
N ILE A 142 -2.12 2.25 -2.69
CA ILE A 142 -1.46 3.31 -1.92
C ILE A 142 -2.51 4.18 -1.24
N CYS A 143 -2.43 4.27 0.09
CA CYS A 143 -3.13 5.24 0.93
C CYS A 143 -4.60 5.47 0.54
N TYR A 144 -4.87 6.56 -0.19
CA TYR A 144 -6.21 7.01 -0.56
C TYR A 144 -7.00 5.98 -1.37
N ASP A 145 -6.32 5.06 -2.07
CA ASP A 145 -6.95 3.95 -2.79
C ASP A 145 -7.87 3.10 -1.89
N VAL A 146 -7.58 2.99 -0.59
CA VAL A 146 -8.42 2.21 0.34
C VAL A 146 -9.81 2.82 0.57
N GLY A 147 -9.95 4.11 0.28
CA GLY A 147 -11.22 4.84 0.27
C GLY A 147 -12.20 4.34 -0.78
N PHE A 148 -11.71 3.64 -1.81
CA PHE A 148 -12.48 3.18 -2.95
C PHE A 148 -12.66 1.65 -2.85
N PRO A 149 -13.83 1.13 -2.46
CA PRO A 149 -14.07 -0.31 -2.37
C PRO A 149 -13.76 -1.08 -3.66
N GLU A 150 -13.84 -0.41 -4.81
CA GLU A 150 -13.55 -0.93 -6.14
C GLU A 150 -12.11 -1.43 -6.26
N ALA A 151 -11.13 -0.66 -5.78
CA ALA A 151 -9.71 -0.98 -5.94
C ALA A 151 -9.32 -2.34 -5.31
N PRO A 152 -9.54 -2.59 -4.00
CA PRO A 152 -9.24 -3.89 -3.40
C PRO A 152 -10.18 -4.99 -3.93
N ARG A 153 -11.40 -4.66 -4.37
CA ARG A 153 -12.28 -5.63 -5.01
C ARG A 153 -11.73 -6.11 -6.35
N CYS A 154 -11.18 -5.22 -7.17
CA CYS A 154 -10.53 -5.58 -8.43
C CYS A 154 -9.37 -6.57 -8.22
N LEU A 155 -8.53 -6.33 -7.21
CA LEU A 155 -7.43 -7.24 -6.85
C LEU A 155 -7.95 -8.58 -6.32
N ALA A 156 -8.96 -8.55 -5.45
CA ALA A 156 -9.56 -9.78 -4.89
C ALA A 156 -10.22 -10.66 -5.95
N LEU A 157 -10.87 -10.06 -6.96
CA LEU A 157 -11.50 -10.78 -8.07
C LEU A 157 -10.47 -11.44 -9.00
N GLN A 158 -9.25 -10.89 -9.07
CA GLN A 158 -8.12 -11.52 -9.76
C GLN A 158 -7.48 -12.65 -8.93
N GLY A 159 -7.92 -12.82 -7.68
CA GLY A 159 -7.45 -13.88 -6.79
C GLY A 159 -6.31 -13.46 -5.88
N ALA A 160 -6.22 -12.17 -5.49
CA ALA A 160 -5.27 -11.73 -4.47
C ALA A 160 -5.38 -12.57 -3.20
N ASP A 161 -4.23 -12.97 -2.64
CA ASP A 161 -4.13 -13.56 -1.31
C ASP A 161 -3.97 -12.46 -0.25
N ILE A 162 -3.22 -11.42 -0.60
CA ILE A 162 -2.89 -10.27 0.25
C ILE A 162 -2.88 -8.98 -0.57
N VAL A 163 -3.28 -7.87 0.04
CA VAL A 163 -3.08 -6.52 -0.48
C VAL A 163 -2.20 -5.72 0.47
N LEU A 164 -1.17 -5.09 -0.10
CA LEU A 164 -0.30 -4.15 0.60
C LEU A 164 -0.81 -2.73 0.36
N LEU A 165 -0.82 -1.93 1.42
CA LEU A 165 -1.25 -0.53 1.40
C LEU A 165 -0.26 0.32 2.21
N PRO A 166 0.85 0.76 1.61
CA PRO A 166 1.67 1.83 2.17
C PRO A 166 0.85 3.14 2.26
N THR A 167 1.00 3.89 3.35
CA THR A 167 0.22 5.11 3.62
C THR A 167 1.03 6.26 4.24
N ASN A 168 0.46 7.47 4.14
CA ASN A 168 0.84 8.70 4.84
C ASN A 168 -0.41 9.40 5.40
N TRP A 169 -1.03 8.84 6.44
CA TRP A 169 -2.29 9.36 7.00
C TRP A 169 -2.05 10.57 7.94
N PRO A 170 -2.64 11.73 7.62
CA PRO A 170 -2.61 12.88 8.51
C PRO A 170 -3.71 12.78 9.59
N PRO A 171 -3.66 13.64 10.63
CA PRO A 171 -4.77 13.81 11.56
C PRO A 171 -6.11 14.02 10.84
N GLY A 172 -7.15 13.34 11.31
CA GLY A 172 -8.47 13.29 10.68
C GLY A 172 -8.70 12.04 9.81
N ALA A 173 -7.65 11.26 9.51
CA ALA A 173 -7.76 9.99 8.80
C ALA A 173 -7.94 8.77 9.72
N GLU A 174 -8.11 8.95 11.04
CA GLU A 174 -8.22 7.86 12.02
C GLU A 174 -9.38 6.92 11.68
N CYS A 175 -10.52 7.46 11.27
CA CYS A 175 -11.69 6.69 10.84
C CYS A 175 -11.35 5.75 9.65
N MET A 176 -10.52 6.22 8.72
CA MET A 176 -10.05 5.41 7.60
C MET A 176 -9.14 4.28 8.07
N ALA A 177 -8.14 4.59 8.91
CA ALA A 177 -7.23 3.60 9.47
C ALA A 177 -7.97 2.55 10.32
N GLU A 178 -8.94 2.98 11.13
CA GLU A 178 -9.69 2.15 12.07
C GLU A 178 -10.73 1.25 11.40
N HIS A 179 -11.40 1.71 10.35
CA HIS A 179 -12.57 1.01 9.82
C HIS A 179 -12.37 0.48 8.40
N SER A 180 -11.65 1.19 7.53
CA SER A 180 -11.52 0.78 6.14
C SER A 180 -10.67 -0.48 6.02
N ILE A 181 -9.53 -0.58 6.70
CA ILE A 181 -8.62 -1.73 6.63
C ILE A 181 -9.31 -3.06 6.98
N PRO A 182 -9.93 -3.22 8.17
CA PRO A 182 -10.63 -4.47 8.50
C PRO A 182 -11.82 -4.74 7.58
N SER A 183 -12.52 -3.70 7.11
CA SER A 183 -13.63 -3.85 6.17
C SER A 183 -13.17 -4.38 4.81
N ARG A 184 -12.09 -3.81 4.25
CA ARG A 184 -11.52 -4.25 2.97
C ARG A 184 -11.01 -5.68 3.05
N ALA A 185 -10.36 -6.05 4.16
CA ALA A 185 -9.90 -7.43 4.38
C ALA A 185 -11.09 -8.41 4.41
N MET A 186 -12.12 -8.11 5.21
CA MET A 186 -13.28 -8.98 5.43
C MET A 186 -14.14 -9.14 4.19
N GLU A 187 -14.48 -8.02 3.52
CA GLU A 187 -15.44 -8.05 2.40
C GLU A 187 -14.87 -8.75 1.16
N ASN A 188 -13.53 -8.75 1.03
CA ASN A 188 -12.79 -9.40 -0.06
C ASN A 188 -12.21 -10.77 0.36
N SER A 189 -12.26 -11.10 1.65
CA SER A 189 -11.69 -12.31 2.24
C SER A 189 -10.21 -12.51 1.86
N ILE A 190 -9.41 -11.46 2.07
CA ILE A 190 -7.98 -11.39 1.79
C ILE A 190 -7.23 -10.88 3.01
N PHE A 191 -5.93 -11.15 3.09
CA PHE A 191 -5.08 -10.42 4.04
C PHE A 191 -4.90 -8.98 3.55
N PHE A 192 -4.76 -8.05 4.50
CA PHE A 192 -4.61 -6.63 4.17
C PHE A 192 -3.59 -6.01 5.12
N VAL A 193 -2.53 -5.43 4.56
CA VAL A 193 -1.39 -4.89 5.31
C VAL A 193 -1.31 -3.40 5.03
N ALA A 194 -1.75 -2.59 5.99
CA ALA A 194 -1.63 -1.14 5.94
C ALA A 194 -0.42 -0.70 6.76
N VAL A 195 0.47 0.08 6.15
CA VAL A 195 1.69 0.55 6.81
C VAL A 195 1.79 2.05 6.64
N ASP A 196 1.55 2.76 7.73
CA ASP A 196 1.65 4.20 7.81
C ASP A 196 2.98 4.62 8.40
N ARG A 197 3.39 5.84 8.09
CA ARG A 197 4.51 6.48 8.78
C ARG A 197 4.07 7.15 10.08
N VAL A 198 5.05 7.56 10.88
CA VAL A 198 4.85 8.48 12.01
C VAL A 198 5.71 9.73 11.81
N GLY A 199 5.76 10.58 12.84
CA GLY A 199 6.59 11.79 12.86
C GLY A 199 5.90 13.02 12.28
N VAL A 200 6.72 14.05 12.02
CA VAL A 200 6.26 15.36 11.54
C VAL A 200 7.10 15.78 10.35
N GLU A 201 6.43 16.05 9.23
CA GLU A 201 7.07 16.50 8.01
C GLU A 201 6.52 17.86 7.62
N ARG A 202 7.38 18.88 7.58
CA ARG A 202 7.01 20.26 7.19
C ARG A 202 5.75 20.77 7.91
N GLY A 203 5.59 20.42 9.18
CA GLY A 203 4.45 20.81 10.01
C GLY A 203 3.22 19.89 9.91
N THR A 204 3.21 18.92 8.99
CA THR A 204 2.19 17.88 8.89
C THR A 204 2.57 16.71 9.81
N LYS A 205 1.69 16.37 10.75
CA LYS A 205 1.86 15.17 11.58
C LYS A 205 1.30 13.95 10.84
N PHE A 206 1.84 12.77 11.12
CA PHE A 206 1.29 11.49 10.66
C PHE A 206 0.89 10.62 11.85
N ILE A 207 -0.17 9.83 11.67
CA ILE A 207 -0.87 9.20 12.80
C ILE A 207 -0.40 7.78 13.08
N GLY A 208 0.36 7.14 12.17
CA GLY A 208 0.69 5.75 12.31
C GLY A 208 -0.56 4.89 12.12
N MET A 209 -0.93 4.11 13.14
CA MET A 209 -2.09 3.20 13.07
C MET A 209 -1.91 2.10 12.01
N SER A 210 -0.66 1.69 11.78
CA SER A 210 -0.31 0.55 10.92
C SER A 210 -0.98 -0.73 11.42
N SER A 211 -1.37 -1.61 10.51
CA SER A 211 -2.04 -2.86 10.89
C SER A 211 -2.00 -3.96 9.83
N ILE A 212 -2.00 -5.19 10.32
CA ILE A 212 -2.11 -6.41 9.52
C ILE A 212 -3.45 -7.06 9.86
N CYS A 213 -4.35 -7.13 8.89
CA CYS A 213 -5.68 -7.73 9.03
C CYS A 213 -5.75 -9.11 8.37
N GLY A 214 -6.40 -10.04 9.04
CA GLY A 214 -6.76 -11.36 8.51
C GLY A 214 -7.98 -11.30 7.59
N THR A 215 -8.24 -12.42 6.92
CA THR A 215 -9.32 -12.58 5.92
C THR A 215 -10.73 -12.40 6.49
N ASP A 216 -10.89 -12.43 7.81
CA ASP A 216 -12.15 -12.20 8.52
C ASP A 216 -12.32 -10.75 9.00
N GLY A 217 -11.34 -9.89 8.73
CA GLY A 217 -11.29 -8.49 9.16
C GLY A 217 -10.69 -8.28 10.55
N LYS A 218 -10.26 -9.34 11.25
CA LYS A 218 -9.60 -9.16 12.55
C LYS A 218 -8.18 -8.64 12.35
N ARG A 219 -7.80 -7.64 13.14
CA ARG A 219 -6.40 -7.21 13.25
C ARG A 219 -5.61 -8.32 13.92
N LEU A 220 -4.61 -8.85 13.21
CA LEU A 220 -3.65 -9.83 13.70
C LEU A 220 -2.49 -9.14 14.42
N ALA A 221 -2.12 -7.95 13.96
CA ALA A 221 -1.15 -7.04 14.59
C ALA A 221 -1.54 -5.58 14.27
N ALA A 222 -1.29 -4.64 15.17
CA ALA A 222 -1.57 -3.22 14.95
C ALA A 222 -0.76 -2.32 15.90
N ALA A 223 -0.26 -1.20 15.38
CA ALA A 223 0.44 -0.14 16.11
C ALA A 223 -0.45 1.12 16.14
N MET A 224 -1.44 1.14 17.04
CA MET A 224 -2.47 2.20 17.10
C MET A 224 -2.00 3.44 17.88
N HIS A 225 -0.79 3.92 17.57
CA HIS A 225 -0.12 5.05 18.21
C HIS A 225 0.87 5.70 17.22
N THR A 226 1.51 6.78 17.64
CA THR A 226 2.37 7.64 16.81
C THR A 226 3.87 7.41 17.03
N ASP A 227 4.27 6.25 17.57
CA ASP A 227 5.68 5.91 17.77
C ASP A 227 6.13 4.93 16.67
N GLU A 228 7.44 4.85 16.45
CA GLU A 228 7.99 3.86 15.54
C GLU A 228 7.79 2.44 16.11
N GLU A 229 7.31 1.53 15.28
CA GLU A 229 7.12 0.13 15.65
C GLU A 229 7.18 -0.78 14.41
N ILE A 230 7.80 -1.95 14.55
CA ILE A 230 7.79 -2.98 13.51
C ILE A 230 6.84 -4.10 13.94
N LEU A 231 5.71 -4.22 13.23
CA LEU A 231 4.76 -5.29 13.45
C LEU A 231 5.24 -6.57 12.76
N ILE A 232 5.37 -7.67 13.50
CA ILE A 232 5.69 -8.99 12.95
C ILE A 232 4.46 -9.90 13.03
N CYS A 233 4.06 -10.50 11.92
CA CYS A 233 2.91 -11.41 11.87
C CYS A 233 3.13 -12.59 10.93
N ASP A 234 2.87 -13.79 11.43
CA ASP A 234 2.80 -15.00 10.61
C ASP A 234 1.40 -15.18 10.04
N ILE A 235 1.30 -15.27 8.71
CA ILE A 235 0.06 -15.56 8.00
C ILE A 235 0.16 -16.87 7.21
N ASN A 236 -1.00 -17.50 7.00
CA ASN A 236 -1.20 -18.54 6.00
C ASN A 236 -1.99 -17.95 4.82
N PRO A 237 -1.32 -17.55 3.72
CA PRO A 237 -1.97 -16.92 2.57
C PRO A 237 -3.05 -17.78 1.91
N GLU A 238 -2.94 -19.12 1.98
CA GLU A 238 -3.94 -20.03 1.40
C GLU A 238 -5.34 -19.82 1.98
N ARG A 239 -5.45 -19.30 3.21
CA ARG A 239 -6.75 -18.98 3.82
C ARG A 239 -7.54 -17.96 2.99
N ALA A 240 -6.88 -17.07 2.27
CA ALA A 240 -7.53 -16.09 1.42
C ALA A 240 -8.21 -16.74 0.19
N ARG A 241 -7.80 -17.95 -0.21
CA ARG A 241 -8.33 -18.64 -1.39
C ARG A 241 -9.71 -19.25 -1.14
N ASN A 242 -10.05 -19.53 0.12
CA ASN A 242 -11.39 -19.97 0.49
C ASN A 242 -12.29 -18.78 0.82
N LYS A 243 -13.12 -18.38 -0.15
CA LYS A 243 -14.08 -17.27 -0.01
C LYS A 243 -15.41 -17.69 0.65
N ARG A 244 -15.64 -19.00 0.80
CA ARG A 244 -16.88 -19.56 1.32
C ARG A 244 -16.84 -19.66 2.83
N ILE A 245 -17.83 -19.04 3.48
CA ILE A 245 -18.01 -19.06 4.93
C ILE A 245 -19.26 -19.86 5.26
N VAL A 246 -19.08 -21.00 5.92
CA VAL A 246 -20.17 -21.84 6.45
C VAL A 246 -20.32 -21.57 7.94
N ARG A 247 -21.39 -20.87 8.33
CA ARG A 247 -21.71 -20.62 9.75
C ARG A 247 -22.63 -21.71 10.32
N VAL A 248 -23.61 -22.12 9.53
CA VAL A 248 -24.49 -23.24 9.84
C VAL A 248 -24.60 -24.10 8.57
N PRO A 249 -24.16 -25.36 8.60
CA PRO A 249 -24.27 -26.26 7.45
C PRO A 249 -25.67 -26.23 6.86
N SER A 250 -25.75 -26.09 5.53
CA SER A 250 -26.97 -26.00 4.72
C SER A 250 -27.98 -24.89 5.05
N LYS A 251 -27.71 -24.00 6.02
CA LYS A 251 -28.64 -22.94 6.44
C LYS A 251 -28.07 -21.53 6.35
N HIS A 252 -26.76 -21.39 6.57
CA HIS A 252 -26.09 -20.10 6.54
C HIS A 252 -24.68 -20.27 5.95
N ILE A 253 -24.63 -20.13 4.63
CA ILE A 253 -23.42 -20.19 3.81
C ILE A 253 -23.39 -18.92 2.99
N ILE A 254 -22.27 -18.20 3.01
CA ILE A 254 -22.07 -16.97 2.23
C ILE A 254 -20.76 -17.06 1.47
N ASP A 255 -20.70 -16.42 0.30
CA ASP A 255 -19.49 -16.23 -0.47
C ASP A 255 -19.56 -14.86 -1.17
N ARG A 256 -18.92 -13.85 -0.57
CA ARG A 256 -19.02 -12.46 -1.06
C ARG A 256 -18.41 -12.23 -2.44
N ILE A 257 -17.67 -13.20 -2.97
CA ILE A 257 -17.09 -13.14 -4.31
C ILE A 257 -18.04 -13.82 -5.30
N ALA A 258 -18.50 -15.03 -4.98
CA ALA A 258 -19.39 -15.81 -5.84
C ALA A 258 -20.84 -15.29 -5.85
N ASP A 259 -21.33 -14.72 -4.74
CA ASP A 259 -22.70 -14.20 -4.61
C ASP A 259 -22.89 -12.81 -5.25
N ARG A 260 -21.85 -12.28 -5.92
CA ARG A 260 -21.94 -11.01 -6.67
C ARG A 260 -22.94 -11.11 -7.82
N ARG A 261 -23.51 -9.96 -8.18
CA ARG A 261 -24.44 -9.79 -9.32
C ARG A 261 -23.92 -8.66 -10.24
N PRO A 262 -22.84 -8.90 -11.02
CA PRO A 262 -22.17 -7.88 -11.83
C PRO A 262 -23.10 -7.08 -12.76
N GLU A 263 -24.14 -7.71 -13.29
CA GLU A 263 -25.16 -7.09 -14.12
C GLU A 263 -25.96 -6.00 -13.41
N MET A 264 -25.95 -5.95 -12.08
CA MET A 264 -26.58 -4.91 -11.27
C MET A 264 -25.62 -3.75 -10.96
N TYR A 265 -24.34 -3.86 -11.32
CA TYR A 265 -23.31 -2.91 -10.90
C TYR A 265 -22.96 -1.86 -11.96
N GLY A 266 -23.74 -1.75 -13.04
CA GLY A 266 -23.49 -0.80 -14.13
C GLY A 266 -23.25 0.63 -13.64
N LYS A 267 -23.94 1.05 -12.57
CA LYS A 267 -23.78 2.39 -11.99
C LYS A 267 -22.36 2.70 -11.50
N LEU A 268 -21.58 1.70 -11.10
CA LEU A 268 -20.20 1.89 -10.60
C LEU A 268 -19.24 2.40 -11.68
N VAL A 269 -19.54 2.14 -12.96
CA VAL A 269 -18.67 2.50 -14.09
C VAL A 269 -19.28 3.62 -14.95
N GLU A 270 -20.46 4.12 -14.56
CA GLU A 270 -21.03 5.31 -15.19
C GLU A 270 -20.28 6.56 -14.75
N PRO A 271 -19.98 7.50 -15.66
CA PRO A 271 -19.40 8.78 -15.27
C PRO A 271 -20.37 9.57 -14.39
N HIS A 272 -19.80 10.40 -13.50
CA HIS A 272 -20.55 11.37 -12.71
C HIS A 272 -20.02 12.79 -12.95
N ASN A 273 -20.83 13.80 -12.63
CA ASN A 273 -20.48 15.20 -12.85
C ASN A 273 -19.81 15.87 -11.64
N ALA A 274 -19.53 15.13 -10.56
CA ALA A 274 -18.79 15.70 -9.43
C ALA A 274 -17.37 16.05 -9.85
N ARG A 275 -16.91 17.24 -9.43
CA ARG A 275 -15.56 17.73 -9.68
C ARG A 275 -14.60 17.16 -8.65
N THR A 276 -13.35 16.93 -9.06
CA THR A 276 -12.26 16.57 -8.15
C THR A 276 -11.68 17.82 -7.51
N PRO A 277 -11.13 17.74 -6.28
CA PRO A 277 -10.49 18.90 -5.66
C PRO A 277 -9.32 19.48 -6.47
N ARG A 278 -8.64 18.65 -7.28
CA ARG A 278 -7.60 19.11 -8.21
C ARG A 278 -8.16 20.02 -9.30
N GLN A 279 -9.32 19.67 -9.87
CA GLN A 279 -10.03 20.52 -10.84
C GLN A 279 -10.51 21.83 -10.20
N ASP A 280 -10.96 21.80 -8.95
CA ASP A 280 -11.40 23.01 -8.24
C ASP A 280 -10.25 24.00 -8.01
N PHE A 281 -9.02 23.50 -7.82
CA PHE A 281 -7.83 24.34 -7.65
C PHE A 281 -7.26 24.87 -8.98
N GLU A 282 -7.30 24.10 -10.06
CA GLU A 282 -6.83 24.56 -11.38
C GLU A 282 -7.65 25.75 -11.93
N ASP A 283 -8.89 25.89 -11.47
CA ASP A 283 -9.79 26.98 -11.84
C ASP A 283 -9.72 28.23 -10.92
N SER A 284 -8.90 28.19 -9.85
CA SER A 284 -8.79 29.28 -8.84
C SER A 284 -7.56 30.17 -9.03
#